data_AF-A0A3A8QN55-F1
#
_entry.id   AF-A0A3A8QN55-F1
#
_cell.length_a   1.000
_cell.length_b   1.000
_cell.length_c   1.000
_cell.angle_alpha   90.00
_cell.angle_beta   90.00
_cell.angle_gamma   90.00
#
_symmetry.space_group_name_H-M   'P 1'
#
loop_
_entity.id
_entity.type
_entity.pdbx_description
1 polymer ?
#
loop_
_entity_poly.entity_id
_entity_poly.type
_entity_poly.pdbx_seq_one_letter_code
_entity_poly.pdbx_strand_id
1 'polypeptide(L)'
;MVQALLPFVNAVGRRTVEVELEGRHVRGDAEPRWRVVAATTLEPARPPEAMEDIAREYRAMQEDILRHWREEVKDSARLAGVWSFEQLAYWYVGGFIAKGVLGTLEAVAPTVVSVLGKGGAKAAQWFRTVLIRTPPAEREALQRLWMKVEAEGLMALEAGEQAELRHILARVEKALHEPLDRQAKKRLRQWARREYFETVNPRLAKELGPLRMEEYEIHHRIPLEYARLFPRTDINQGTNLVAVERTVHRSINRVWESVGQQAQRLDSRQVEALSRVIDQQYGSWFHRIHVPAESASALATAEQNALRAVKQLLER
;
A
#
# COMPACT_ATOMS: atom_id res chain seq x y z
N MET A 1 27.13 4.98 -24.56
CA MET A 1 26.07 4.07 -25.05
C MET A 1 25.20 3.49 -23.93
N VAL A 2 25.77 3.05 -22.80
CA VAL A 2 25.06 2.32 -21.71
C VAL A 2 23.95 3.13 -21.00
N GLN A 3 24.05 4.46 -20.88
CA GLN A 3 23.05 5.24 -20.13
C GLN A 3 21.69 5.38 -20.83
N ALA A 4 21.66 5.34 -22.16
CA ALA A 4 20.43 5.38 -22.97
C ALA A 4 19.49 4.23 -22.64
N LEU A 5 20.09 3.08 -22.33
CA LEU A 5 19.42 1.80 -22.19
C LEU A 5 19.01 1.51 -20.74
N LEU A 6 19.49 2.28 -19.76
CA LEU A 6 19.21 2.06 -18.32
C LEU A 6 17.71 1.97 -17.98
N PRO A 7 16.82 2.82 -18.53
CA PRO A 7 15.38 2.67 -18.33
C PRO A 7 14.80 1.39 -18.95
N PHE A 8 15.53 0.71 -19.84
CA PHE A 8 15.15 -0.49 -20.58
C PHE A 8 15.69 -1.78 -19.95
N VAL A 9 16.84 -1.73 -19.28
CA VAL A 9 17.33 -2.83 -18.46
C VAL A 9 16.39 -3.09 -17.27
N ASN A 10 15.76 -2.03 -16.75
CA ASN A 10 14.90 -2.08 -15.57
C ASN A 10 13.40 -2.12 -15.90
N ALA A 11 13.05 -2.56 -17.10
CA ALA A 11 11.68 -2.46 -17.58
C ALA A 11 10.93 -3.76 -17.67
N VAL A 12 9.61 -3.60 -17.58
CA VAL A 12 8.65 -4.68 -17.41
C VAL A 12 7.96 -4.95 -18.76
N GLY A 13 8.26 -6.11 -19.37
CA GLY A 13 7.65 -6.60 -20.61
C GLY A 13 8.40 -6.28 -21.93
N ARG A 14 7.99 -6.98 -23.01
CA ARG A 14 8.56 -6.78 -24.36
C ARG A 14 8.08 -5.45 -24.92
N ARG A 15 9.04 -4.60 -25.31
CA ARG A 15 8.78 -3.29 -25.89
C ARG A 15 9.82 -2.99 -26.96
N THR A 16 9.38 -2.37 -28.05
CA THR A 16 10.26 -1.88 -29.11
C THR A 16 10.44 -0.38 -28.91
N VAL A 17 11.66 0.08 -29.07
CA VAL A 17 12.05 1.45 -28.76
C VAL A 17 12.93 1.92 -29.90
N GLU A 18 12.60 3.10 -30.40
CA GLU A 18 13.41 3.81 -31.36
C GLU A 18 14.31 4.81 -30.62
N VAL A 19 15.59 4.82 -30.95
CA VAL A 19 16.58 5.70 -30.30
C VAL A 19 17.38 6.41 -31.38
N GLU A 20 17.44 7.74 -31.29
CA GLU A 20 18.27 8.57 -32.16
C GLU A 20 19.57 8.89 -31.43
N LEU A 21 20.71 8.61 -32.08
CA LEU A 21 22.05 8.82 -31.53
C LEU A 21 22.81 9.83 -32.37
N GLU A 22 23.49 10.76 -31.71
CA GLU A 22 24.41 11.70 -32.34
C GLU A 22 25.83 11.41 -31.88
N GLY A 23 26.72 11.20 -32.84
CA GLY A 23 28.15 11.00 -32.63
C GLY A 23 28.94 12.22 -33.10
N ARG A 24 29.85 12.72 -32.26
CA ARG A 24 30.81 13.77 -32.61
C ARG A 24 32.22 13.28 -32.38
N HIS A 25 33.05 13.39 -33.40
CA HIS A 25 34.47 13.02 -33.36
C HIS A 25 35.32 14.19 -33.85
N VAL A 26 36.36 14.53 -33.10
CA VAL A 26 37.35 15.54 -33.49
C VAL A 26 38.69 14.84 -33.71
N ARG A 27 39.39 15.22 -34.78
CA ARG A 27 40.69 14.63 -35.11
C ARG A 27 41.69 14.89 -33.97
N GLY A 28 42.19 13.81 -33.36
CA GLY A 28 43.09 13.86 -32.20
C GLY A 28 42.46 13.38 -30.90
N ASP A 29 41.13 13.24 -30.86
CA ASP A 29 40.47 12.55 -29.75
C ASP A 29 40.73 11.05 -29.82
N ALA A 30 40.91 10.43 -28.65
CA ALA A 30 41.12 8.99 -28.54
C ALA A 30 39.87 8.19 -28.95
N GLU A 31 38.67 8.73 -28.71
CA GLU A 31 37.39 8.07 -29.01
C GLU A 31 36.28 9.08 -29.41
N PRO A 32 35.36 8.70 -30.31
CA PRO A 32 34.18 9.50 -30.64
C PRO A 32 33.23 9.62 -29.45
N ARG A 33 32.68 10.82 -29.24
CA ARG A 33 31.67 11.09 -28.20
C ARG A 33 30.28 10.85 -28.76
N TRP A 34 29.49 10.03 -28.07
CA TRP A 34 28.13 9.70 -28.46
C TRP A 34 27.12 10.21 -27.43
N ARG A 35 26.00 10.78 -27.88
CA ARG A 35 24.85 11.11 -27.04
C ARG A 35 23.54 10.64 -27.66
N VAL A 36 22.53 10.49 -26.81
CA VAL A 36 21.15 10.18 -27.22
C VAL A 36 20.43 11.50 -27.45
N VAL A 37 19.83 11.65 -28.62
CA VAL A 37 19.09 12.84 -29.02
C VAL A 37 17.59 12.65 -28.76
N ALA A 38 17.06 11.47 -29.05
CA ALA A 38 15.68 11.11 -28.80
C ALA A 38 15.54 9.62 -28.46
N ALA A 39 14.49 9.27 -27.70
CA ALA A 39 14.09 7.89 -27.45
C ALA A 39 12.56 7.81 -27.38
N THR A 40 11.94 6.91 -28.14
CA THR A 40 10.49 6.77 -28.23
C THR A 40 10.09 5.31 -28.14
N THR A 41 9.14 4.99 -27.26
CA THR A 41 8.57 3.64 -27.16
C THR A 41 7.51 3.47 -28.25
N LEU A 42 7.66 2.43 -29.09
CA LEU A 42 6.66 2.08 -30.08
C LEU A 42 5.50 1.35 -29.40
N GLU A 43 4.26 1.79 -29.63
CA GLU A 43 3.09 1.27 -28.93
C GLU A 43 2.94 -0.26 -29.12
N PRO A 44 2.66 -1.02 -28.03
CA PRO A 44 2.35 -2.44 -28.15
C PRO A 44 1.00 -2.65 -28.86
N ALA A 45 0.81 -3.85 -29.43
CA ALA A 45 -0.42 -4.25 -30.10
C ALA A 45 -1.67 -3.94 -29.26
N ARG A 46 -2.73 -3.47 -29.94
CA ARG A 46 -3.98 -3.05 -29.30
C ARG A 46 -4.58 -4.22 -28.51
N PRO A 47 -4.86 -4.04 -27.20
CA PRO A 47 -5.48 -5.09 -26.41
C PRO A 47 -6.91 -5.39 -26.93
N PRO A 48 -7.47 -6.57 -26.63
CA PRO A 48 -8.87 -6.86 -26.91
C PRO A 48 -9.79 -5.79 -26.31
N GLU A 49 -10.87 -5.45 -27.01
CA GLU A 49 -11.78 -4.34 -26.66
C GLU A 49 -12.32 -4.41 -25.22
N ALA A 50 -12.59 -5.63 -24.73
CA ALA A 50 -13.02 -5.89 -23.35
C ALA A 50 -11.98 -5.53 -22.27
N MET A 51 -10.73 -5.26 -22.65
CA MET A 51 -9.63 -4.90 -21.76
C MET A 51 -9.04 -3.51 -22.05
N GLU A 52 -9.63 -2.72 -22.96
CA GLU A 52 -9.09 -1.40 -23.30
C GLU A 52 -9.11 -0.43 -22.11
N ASP A 53 -10.19 -0.43 -21.32
CA ASP A 53 -10.28 0.40 -20.11
C ASP A 53 -9.22 0.02 -19.08
N ILE A 54 -9.02 -1.27 -18.88
CA ILE A 54 -8.04 -1.84 -17.94
C ILE A 54 -6.61 -1.58 -18.44
N ALA A 55 -6.35 -1.69 -19.74
CA ALA A 55 -5.05 -1.42 -20.34
C ALA A 55 -4.70 0.07 -20.30
N ARG A 56 -5.68 0.96 -20.47
CA ARG A 56 -5.52 2.41 -20.31
C ARG A 56 -5.18 2.76 -18.86
N GLU A 57 -5.91 2.20 -17.90
CA GLU A 57 -5.61 2.37 -16.46
C GLU A 57 -4.24 1.80 -16.09
N TYR A 58 -3.85 0.66 -16.65
CA TYR A 58 -2.53 0.06 -16.48
C TYR A 58 -1.41 0.95 -17.05
N ARG A 59 -1.59 1.52 -18.25
CA ARG A 59 -0.63 2.47 -18.84
C ARG A 59 -0.52 3.75 -18.03
N ALA A 60 -1.65 4.32 -17.58
CA ALA A 60 -1.65 5.48 -16.71
C ALA A 60 -0.95 5.20 -15.37
N MET A 61 -1.16 4.02 -14.80
CA MET A 61 -0.43 3.56 -13.62
C MET A 61 1.07 3.38 -13.90
N GLN A 62 1.47 2.85 -15.06
CA GLN A 62 2.88 2.74 -15.45
C GLN A 62 3.54 4.12 -15.63
N GLU A 63 2.85 5.06 -16.26
CA GLU A 63 3.29 6.45 -16.37
C GLU A 63 3.42 7.10 -14.99
N ASP A 64 2.49 6.80 -14.08
CA ASP A 64 2.54 7.30 -12.71
C ASP A 64 3.70 6.69 -11.90
N ILE A 65 3.98 5.39 -12.07
CA ILE A 65 5.15 4.70 -11.51
C ILE A 65 6.43 5.35 -12.02
N LEU A 66 6.54 5.59 -13.33
CA LEU A 66 7.72 6.21 -13.95
C LEU A 66 7.90 7.67 -13.51
N ARG A 67 6.79 8.41 -13.33
CA ARG A 67 6.79 9.77 -12.79
C ARG A 67 7.27 9.81 -11.34
N HIS A 68 6.67 9.00 -10.47
CA HIS A 68 7.10 8.89 -9.07
C HIS A 68 8.56 8.41 -8.97
N TRP A 69 8.98 7.47 -9.82
CA TRP A 69 10.37 7.02 -9.90
C TRP A 69 11.32 8.16 -10.31
N ARG A 70 10.93 9.01 -11.27
CA ARG A 70 11.72 10.17 -11.70
C ARG A 70 11.80 11.27 -10.62
N GLU A 71 10.74 11.42 -9.83
CA GLU A 71 10.65 12.43 -8.76
C GLU A 71 11.37 11.98 -7.48
N GLU A 72 11.23 10.72 -7.05
CA GLU A 72 11.85 10.19 -5.82
C GLU A 72 13.32 9.75 -5.99
N VAL A 73 13.74 9.29 -7.17
CA VAL A 73 15.13 8.82 -7.41
C VAL A 73 16.10 9.98 -7.66
N LYS A 74 15.59 11.21 -7.80
CA LYS A 74 16.44 12.41 -7.94
C LYS A 74 17.35 12.63 -6.72
N ASP A 75 17.01 12.05 -5.57
CA ASP A 75 17.72 12.30 -4.30
C ASP A 75 18.61 11.15 -3.79
N SER A 76 18.73 9.98 -4.43
CA SER A 76 19.67 8.94 -3.95
C SER A 76 19.99 7.82 -4.96
N ALA A 77 21.15 7.91 -5.62
CA ALA A 77 21.72 6.88 -6.50
C ALA A 77 22.05 5.53 -5.80
N ARG A 78 21.92 5.44 -4.46
CA ARG A 78 22.19 4.24 -3.67
C ARG A 78 20.97 3.28 -3.58
N LEU A 79 19.79 3.70 -4.05
CA LEU A 79 18.51 2.98 -3.94
C LEU A 79 18.11 2.16 -5.18
N ALA A 80 18.89 2.18 -6.26
CA ALA A 80 18.55 1.48 -7.52
C ALA A 80 18.42 -0.07 -7.39
N GLY A 81 18.82 -0.65 -6.25
CA GLY A 81 18.68 -2.09 -5.97
C GLY A 81 17.66 -2.46 -4.89
N VAL A 82 17.02 -1.50 -4.21
CA VAL A 82 16.07 -1.77 -3.11
C VAL A 82 14.72 -1.18 -3.48
N TRP A 83 13.81 -2.04 -3.96
CA TRP A 83 12.45 -1.63 -4.28
C TRP A 83 11.69 -1.34 -2.99
N SER A 84 11.01 -0.19 -2.91
CA SER A 84 10.12 0.08 -1.78
C SER A 84 8.88 -0.83 -1.83
N PHE A 85 8.22 -1.09 -0.70
CA PHE A 85 6.96 -1.87 -0.70
C PHE A 85 5.89 -1.28 -1.61
N GLU A 86 5.93 0.03 -1.82
CA GLU A 86 5.03 0.76 -2.71
C GLU A 86 5.30 0.43 -4.16
N GLN A 87 6.56 0.53 -4.58
CA GLN A 87 7.00 0.16 -5.93
C GLN A 87 6.71 -1.31 -6.23
N LEU A 88 6.98 -2.20 -5.27
CA LEU A 88 6.62 -3.61 -5.39
C LEU A 88 5.11 -3.78 -5.56
N ALA A 89 4.28 -3.15 -4.73
CA ALA A 89 2.84 -3.34 -4.78
C ALA A 89 2.19 -2.89 -6.09
N TYR A 90 2.57 -1.73 -6.59
CA TYR A 90 2.12 -1.25 -7.89
C TYR A 90 2.56 -2.17 -9.03
N TRP A 91 3.80 -2.66 -8.96
CA TRP A 91 4.35 -3.60 -9.93
C TRP A 91 3.60 -4.92 -9.96
N TYR A 92 3.27 -5.49 -8.79
CA TYR A 92 2.45 -6.70 -8.69
C TYR A 92 1.05 -6.49 -9.28
N VAL A 93 0.29 -5.49 -8.80
CA VAL A 93 -1.08 -5.21 -9.27
C VAL A 93 -1.12 -5.14 -10.79
N GLY A 94 -0.18 -4.40 -11.36
CA GLY A 94 -0.06 -4.25 -12.80
C GLY A 94 0.26 -5.56 -13.52
N GLY A 95 1.27 -6.30 -13.05
CA GLY A 95 1.64 -7.58 -13.64
C GLY A 95 0.53 -8.61 -13.62
N PHE A 96 -0.19 -8.70 -12.49
CA PHE A 96 -1.19 -9.74 -12.26
C PHE A 96 -2.33 -9.61 -13.27
N ILE A 97 -2.75 -8.37 -13.52
CA ILE A 97 -3.76 -8.01 -14.52
C ILE A 97 -3.22 -8.20 -15.93
N ALA A 98 -2.09 -7.56 -16.27
CA ALA A 98 -1.58 -7.51 -17.65
C ALA A 98 -1.19 -8.88 -18.19
N LYS A 99 -0.81 -9.82 -17.33
CA LYS A 99 -0.36 -11.17 -17.70
C LYS A 99 -1.44 -12.24 -17.54
N GLY A 100 -2.67 -11.87 -17.18
CA GLY A 100 -3.81 -12.81 -17.06
C GLY A 100 -3.64 -13.88 -15.98
N VAL A 101 -2.78 -13.63 -15.00
CA VAL A 101 -2.34 -14.63 -13.99
C VAL A 101 -3.41 -14.87 -12.93
N LEU A 102 -4.26 -13.85 -12.70
CA LEU A 102 -5.32 -13.83 -11.70
C LEU A 102 -6.24 -15.06 -11.75
N GLY A 103 -6.70 -15.47 -12.94
CA GLY A 103 -7.61 -16.61 -13.09
C GLY A 103 -7.00 -17.96 -12.69
N THR A 104 -5.67 -18.12 -12.81
CA THR A 104 -4.98 -19.36 -12.44
C THR A 104 -4.71 -19.48 -10.93
N LEU A 105 -4.93 -18.39 -10.19
CA LEU A 105 -4.59 -18.26 -8.77
C LEU A 105 -5.82 -18.10 -7.88
N GLU A 106 -7.00 -17.89 -8.47
CA GLU A 106 -8.25 -17.69 -7.73
C GLU A 106 -8.56 -18.83 -6.76
N ALA A 107 -8.23 -20.07 -7.14
CA ALA A 107 -8.43 -21.24 -6.30
C ALA A 107 -7.58 -21.24 -5.01
N VAL A 108 -6.41 -20.57 -5.01
CA VAL A 108 -5.48 -20.56 -3.87
C VAL A 108 -5.47 -19.24 -3.10
N ALA A 109 -5.82 -18.13 -3.75
CA ALA A 109 -5.79 -16.80 -3.15
C ALA A 109 -6.96 -15.92 -3.65
N PRO A 110 -8.22 -16.30 -3.35
CA PRO A 110 -9.40 -15.62 -3.90
C PRO A 110 -9.52 -14.16 -3.46
N THR A 111 -9.14 -13.81 -2.23
CA THR A 111 -9.15 -12.41 -1.77
C THR A 111 -8.10 -11.60 -2.50
N VAL A 112 -6.87 -12.12 -2.61
CA VAL A 112 -5.80 -11.47 -3.37
C VAL A 112 -6.24 -11.21 -4.81
N VAL A 113 -6.79 -12.21 -5.47
CA VAL A 113 -7.27 -12.08 -6.85
C VAL A 113 -8.41 -11.05 -6.95
N SER A 114 -9.37 -11.09 -6.04
CA SER A 114 -10.52 -10.18 -6.03
C SER A 114 -10.12 -8.71 -5.83
N VAL A 115 -9.09 -8.43 -5.03
CA VAL A 115 -8.62 -7.05 -4.80
C VAL A 115 -7.69 -6.60 -5.92
N LEU A 116 -6.71 -7.44 -6.29
CA LEU A 116 -5.75 -7.10 -7.36
C LEU A 116 -6.44 -6.97 -8.72
N GLY A 117 -7.46 -7.77 -9.01
CA GLY A 117 -8.22 -7.69 -10.25
C GLY A 117 -9.00 -6.38 -10.45
N LYS A 118 -9.22 -5.60 -9.39
CA LYS A 118 -9.79 -4.25 -9.49
C LYS A 118 -8.79 -3.21 -9.95
N GLY A 119 -7.48 -3.50 -9.84
CA GLY A 119 -6.42 -2.60 -10.24
C GLY A 119 -6.36 -1.28 -9.47
N GLY A 120 -5.49 -0.41 -9.98
CA GLY A 120 -5.36 0.98 -9.53
C GLY A 120 -4.74 1.17 -8.15
N ALA A 121 -4.68 2.43 -7.73
CA ALA A 121 -3.99 2.87 -6.52
C ALA A 121 -4.50 2.19 -5.24
N LYS A 122 -5.82 1.92 -5.14
CA LYS A 122 -6.41 1.25 -3.97
C LYS A 122 -5.95 -0.20 -3.84
N ALA A 123 -5.83 -0.94 -4.95
CA ALA A 123 -5.31 -2.30 -4.92
C ALA A 123 -3.81 -2.32 -4.56
N ALA A 124 -3.04 -1.33 -5.03
CA ALA A 124 -1.62 -1.19 -4.69
C ALA A 124 -1.42 -0.83 -3.20
N GLN A 125 -2.19 0.11 -2.67
CA GLN A 125 -2.17 0.46 -1.24
C GLN A 125 -2.53 -0.75 -0.37
N TRP A 126 -3.59 -1.47 -0.74
CA TRP A 126 -3.96 -2.72 -0.08
C TRP A 126 -2.82 -3.76 -0.13
N PHE A 127 -2.25 -4.01 -1.31
CA PHE A 127 -1.20 -5.01 -1.46
C PHE A 127 0.09 -4.63 -0.72
N ARG A 128 0.38 -3.34 -0.58
CA ARG A 128 1.46 -2.83 0.28
C ARG A 128 1.25 -3.24 1.74
N THR A 129 0.03 -3.09 2.25
CA THR A 129 -0.33 -3.60 3.58
C THR A 129 -0.14 -5.12 3.68
N VAL A 130 -0.48 -5.87 2.62
CA VAL A 130 -0.25 -7.32 2.56
C VAL A 130 1.24 -7.67 2.63
N LEU A 131 2.09 -7.01 1.86
CA LEU A 131 3.55 -7.21 1.87
C LEU A 131 4.18 -6.89 3.23
N ILE A 132 3.57 -6.05 4.07
CA ILE A 132 4.06 -5.82 5.44
C ILE A 132 3.76 -7.03 6.35
N ARG A 133 2.72 -7.82 6.05
CA ARG A 133 2.36 -9.04 6.78
C ARG A 133 3.16 -10.26 6.31
N THR A 134 3.55 -10.28 5.04
CA THR A 134 4.28 -11.39 4.46
C THR A 134 5.70 -11.50 5.07
N PRO A 135 6.14 -12.69 5.48
CA PRO A 135 7.50 -12.93 5.97
C PRO A 135 8.57 -12.53 4.94
N PRO A 136 9.75 -12.04 5.37
CA PRO A 136 10.80 -11.59 4.46
C PRO A 136 11.15 -12.59 3.35
N ALA A 137 11.37 -13.86 3.70
CA ALA A 137 11.70 -14.92 2.74
C ALA A 137 10.62 -15.14 1.67
N GLU A 138 9.34 -15.11 2.06
CA GLU A 138 8.22 -15.23 1.12
C GLU A 138 8.12 -14.01 0.19
N ARG A 139 8.45 -12.82 0.68
CA ARG A 139 8.47 -11.61 -0.17
C ARG A 139 9.60 -11.64 -1.18
N GLU A 140 10.78 -12.07 -0.76
CA GLU A 140 11.94 -12.23 -1.63
C GLU A 140 11.68 -13.30 -2.70
N ALA A 141 11.11 -14.43 -2.30
CA ALA A 141 10.69 -15.48 -3.23
C ALA A 141 9.61 -14.99 -4.20
N LEU A 142 8.58 -14.28 -3.69
CA LEU A 142 7.55 -13.67 -4.54
C LEU A 142 8.17 -12.69 -5.53
N GLN A 143 9.10 -11.84 -5.10
CA GLN A 143 9.77 -10.87 -5.95
C GLN A 143 10.59 -11.54 -7.05
N ARG A 144 11.39 -12.55 -6.68
CA ARG A 144 12.19 -13.34 -7.64
C ARG A 144 11.31 -14.00 -8.70
N LEU A 145 10.25 -14.70 -8.27
CA LEU A 145 9.32 -15.38 -9.18
C LEU A 145 8.62 -14.37 -10.10
N TRP A 146 8.22 -13.23 -9.54
CA TRP A 146 7.53 -12.20 -10.31
C TRP A 146 8.43 -11.51 -11.32
N MET A 147 9.72 -11.32 -11.02
CA MET A 147 10.68 -10.78 -11.98
C MET A 147 10.76 -11.67 -13.22
N LYS A 148 10.73 -12.99 -13.03
CA LYS A 148 10.72 -13.97 -14.14
C LYS A 148 9.39 -13.94 -14.90
N VAL A 149 8.25 -13.94 -14.20
CA VAL A 149 6.91 -13.82 -14.83
C VAL A 149 6.81 -12.55 -15.68
N GLU A 150 7.43 -11.46 -15.24
CA GLU A 150 7.39 -10.20 -15.96
C GLU A 150 8.25 -10.21 -17.22
N ALA A 151 9.47 -10.74 -17.11
CA ALA A 151 10.42 -10.84 -18.21
C ALA A 151 9.96 -11.85 -19.28
N GLU A 152 9.49 -13.01 -18.85
CA GLU A 152 9.32 -14.19 -19.71
C GLU A 152 7.86 -14.67 -19.82
N GLY A 153 6.96 -14.16 -18.97
CA GLY A 153 5.57 -14.60 -18.87
C GLY A 153 5.37 -15.73 -17.86
N LEU A 154 4.11 -15.93 -17.42
CA LEU A 154 3.78 -16.94 -16.41
C LEU A 154 4.16 -18.36 -16.83
N MET A 155 4.02 -18.68 -18.12
CA MET A 155 4.30 -20.01 -18.67
C MET A 155 5.80 -20.35 -18.69
N ALA A 156 6.68 -19.37 -18.46
CA ALA A 156 8.13 -19.60 -18.34
C ALA A 156 8.54 -20.09 -16.94
N LEU A 157 7.65 -20.01 -15.95
CA LEU A 157 7.89 -20.62 -14.66
C LEU A 157 7.88 -22.14 -14.77
N GLU A 158 8.92 -22.77 -14.25
CA GLU A 158 9.01 -24.23 -14.11
C GLU A 158 7.93 -24.75 -13.15
N ALA A 159 7.64 -26.05 -13.21
CA ALA A 159 6.61 -26.66 -12.35
C ALA A 159 6.86 -26.39 -10.85
N GLY A 160 8.14 -26.42 -10.42
CA GLY A 160 8.53 -26.08 -9.04
C GLY A 160 8.28 -24.61 -8.69
N GLU A 161 8.57 -23.69 -9.61
CA GLU A 161 8.35 -22.25 -9.43
C GLU A 161 6.87 -21.89 -9.40
N GLN A 162 6.05 -22.55 -10.24
CA GLN A 162 4.60 -22.40 -10.19
C GLN A 162 4.01 -22.92 -8.88
N ALA A 163 4.52 -24.05 -8.37
CA ALA A 163 4.12 -24.58 -7.07
C ALA A 163 4.54 -23.64 -5.92
N GLU A 164 5.74 -23.07 -5.98
CA GLU A 164 6.24 -22.08 -5.01
C GLU A 164 5.37 -20.82 -5.01
N LEU A 165 5.04 -20.27 -6.19
CA LEU A 165 4.17 -19.10 -6.31
C LEU A 165 2.79 -19.36 -5.69
N ARG A 166 2.17 -20.51 -6.02
CA ARG A 166 0.88 -20.92 -5.44
C ARG A 166 0.96 -21.08 -3.92
N HIS A 167 2.04 -21.66 -3.42
CA HIS A 167 2.26 -21.83 -1.98
C HIS A 167 2.37 -20.49 -1.26
N ILE A 168 3.17 -19.55 -1.79
CA ILE A 168 3.31 -18.21 -1.23
C ILE A 168 1.96 -17.50 -1.20
N LEU A 169 1.21 -17.53 -2.30
CA LEU A 169 -0.08 -16.85 -2.38
C LEU A 169 -1.13 -17.48 -1.45
N ALA A 170 -1.15 -18.81 -1.31
CA ALA A 170 -2.01 -19.47 -0.33
C ALA A 170 -1.67 -19.06 1.11
N ARG A 171 -0.39 -18.89 1.43
CA ARG A 171 0.05 -18.39 2.74
C ARG A 171 -0.31 -16.93 2.95
N VAL A 172 -0.18 -16.10 1.93
CA VAL A 172 -0.64 -14.70 1.94
C VAL A 172 -2.14 -14.64 2.20
N GLU A 173 -2.94 -15.41 1.45
CA GLU A 173 -4.39 -15.49 1.63
C GLU A 173 -4.73 -15.87 3.07
N LYS A 174 -4.12 -16.95 3.59
CA LYS A 174 -4.31 -17.37 4.98
C LYS A 174 -3.96 -16.26 5.98
N ALA A 175 -2.84 -15.58 5.79
CA ALA A 175 -2.39 -14.50 6.67
C ALA A 175 -3.33 -13.27 6.67
N LEU A 176 -4.12 -13.05 5.62
CA LEU A 176 -5.14 -12.00 5.61
C LEU A 176 -6.26 -12.25 6.62
N HIS A 177 -6.52 -13.53 6.93
CA HIS A 177 -7.57 -13.97 7.85
C HIS A 177 -7.06 -14.26 9.27
N GLU A 178 -5.76 -14.09 9.52
CA GLU A 178 -5.15 -14.28 10.82
C GLU A 178 -4.89 -12.94 11.55
N PRO A 179 -4.88 -12.93 12.89
CA PRO A 179 -4.47 -11.75 13.65
C PRO A 179 -3.06 -11.29 13.27
N LEU A 180 -2.86 -9.98 13.18
CA LEU A 180 -1.54 -9.39 12.98
C LEU A 180 -0.63 -9.66 14.18
N ASP A 181 0.59 -10.11 13.91
CA ASP A 181 1.63 -10.20 14.94
C ASP A 181 2.08 -8.81 15.42
N ARG A 182 2.83 -8.79 16.53
CA ARG A 182 3.30 -7.54 17.15
C ARG A 182 4.21 -6.72 16.22
N GLN A 183 5.05 -7.37 15.42
CA GLN A 183 5.98 -6.70 14.51
C GLN A 183 5.25 -6.09 13.31
N ALA A 184 4.29 -6.81 12.72
CA ALA A 184 3.42 -6.33 11.66
C ALA A 184 2.61 -5.11 12.14
N LYS A 185 1.99 -5.19 13.32
CA LYS A 185 1.28 -4.04 13.93
C LYS A 185 2.20 -2.83 14.11
N LYS A 186 3.42 -3.03 14.62
CA LYS A 186 4.40 -1.95 14.81
C LYS A 186 4.75 -1.28 13.47
N ARG A 187 5.05 -2.07 12.44
CA ARG A 187 5.38 -1.57 11.09
C ARG A 187 4.21 -0.80 10.48
N LEU A 188 3.00 -1.34 10.57
CA LEU A 188 1.79 -0.69 10.05
C LEU A 188 1.49 0.63 10.77
N ARG A 189 1.70 0.72 12.09
CA ARG A 189 1.54 1.99 12.84
C ARG A 189 2.56 3.05 12.45
N GLN A 190 3.84 2.66 12.34
CA GLN A 190 4.90 3.57 11.88
C GLN A 190 4.60 4.11 10.49
N TRP A 191 4.14 3.24 9.60
CA TRP A 191 3.81 3.61 8.24
C TRP A 191 2.55 4.48 8.17
N ALA A 192 1.47 4.12 8.88
CA ALA A 192 0.25 4.92 8.98
C ALA A 192 0.56 6.34 9.47
N ARG A 193 1.46 6.49 10.46
CA ARG A 193 1.92 7.80 10.93
C ARG A 193 2.57 8.60 9.80
N ARG A 194 3.52 8.00 9.11
CA ARG A 194 4.25 8.65 8.02
C ARG A 194 3.29 9.09 6.91
N GLU A 195 2.53 8.14 6.35
CA GLU A 195 1.63 8.40 5.22
C GLU A 195 0.50 9.35 5.59
N TYR A 196 0.02 9.31 6.83
CA TYR A 196 -1.00 10.25 7.26
C TYR A 196 -0.50 11.70 7.18
N PHE A 197 0.71 12.00 7.69
CA PHE A 197 1.23 13.36 7.68
C PHE A 197 1.86 13.77 6.34
N GLU A 198 2.33 12.83 5.53
CA GLU A 198 2.90 13.13 4.20
C GLU A 198 1.82 13.26 3.13
N THR A 199 0.79 12.40 3.17
CA THR A 199 -0.15 12.23 2.05
C THR A 199 -1.60 12.51 2.43
N VAL A 200 -2.09 11.97 3.55
CA VAL A 200 -3.53 12.05 3.91
C VAL A 200 -3.91 13.45 4.39
N ASN A 201 -3.11 14.04 5.27
CA ASN A 201 -3.36 15.37 5.83
C ASN A 201 -2.04 16.14 6.06
N PRO A 202 -1.32 16.50 4.99
CA PRO A 202 -0.09 17.29 5.08
C PRO A 202 -0.33 18.70 5.61
N ARG A 203 -1.56 19.21 5.50
CA ARG A 203 -1.93 20.52 6.06
C ARG A 203 -1.83 20.51 7.58
N LEU A 204 -2.39 19.49 8.24
CA LEU A 204 -2.30 19.36 9.70
C LEU A 204 -0.85 19.23 10.17
N ALA A 205 -0.01 18.50 9.44
CA ALA A 205 1.42 18.40 9.74
C ALA A 205 2.10 19.78 9.77
N LYS A 206 1.81 20.62 8.76
CA LYS A 206 2.31 22.00 8.67
C LYS A 206 1.80 22.89 9.82
N GLU A 207 0.52 22.77 10.17
CA GLU A 207 -0.08 23.58 11.23
C GLU A 207 0.43 23.19 12.63
N LEU A 208 0.70 21.91 12.87
CA LEU A 208 1.27 21.44 14.15
C LEU A 208 2.74 21.86 14.30
N GLY A 209 3.52 21.77 13.22
CA GLY A 209 4.97 21.88 13.29
C GLY A 209 5.64 20.70 14.03
N PRO A 210 6.97 20.56 13.93
CA PRO A 210 7.68 19.35 14.34
C PRO A 210 7.50 19.00 15.83
N LEU A 211 7.50 20.01 16.71
CA LEU A 211 7.40 19.82 18.16
C LEU A 211 6.03 19.28 18.58
N ARG A 212 4.94 19.81 18.02
CA ARG A 212 3.58 19.38 18.40
C ARG A 212 3.13 18.11 17.69
N MET A 213 3.72 17.77 16.54
CA MET A 213 3.41 16.49 15.88
C MET A 213 3.67 15.29 16.79
N GLU A 214 4.63 15.36 17.71
CA GLU A 214 4.90 14.28 18.66
C GLU A 214 3.74 14.04 19.64
N GLU A 215 2.94 15.08 19.94
CA GLU A 215 1.77 15.02 20.83
C GLU A 215 0.55 14.38 20.14
N TYR A 216 0.59 14.26 18.82
CA TYR A 216 -0.48 13.67 18.01
C TYR A 216 -0.18 12.22 17.68
N GLU A 217 -1.17 11.36 17.86
CA GLU A 217 -1.13 9.94 17.51
C GLU A 217 -2.09 9.68 16.35
N ILE A 218 -1.76 8.67 15.53
CA ILE A 218 -2.67 8.19 14.50
C ILE A 218 -3.50 7.05 15.07
N HIS A 219 -4.80 7.27 15.12
CA HIS A 219 -5.79 6.28 15.49
C HIS A 219 -6.36 5.61 14.25
N HIS A 220 -6.46 4.29 14.28
CA HIS A 220 -7.17 3.50 13.29
C HIS A 220 -8.63 3.36 13.72
N ARG A 221 -9.59 3.90 12.94
CA ARG A 221 -11.03 3.79 13.21
C ARG A 221 -11.47 2.33 13.36
N ILE A 222 -10.94 1.45 12.51
CA ILE A 222 -10.94 0.01 12.67
C ILE A 222 -9.52 -0.40 13.12
N PRO A 223 -9.32 -0.78 14.39
CA PRO A 223 -8.02 -1.15 14.92
C PRO A 223 -7.37 -2.33 14.19
N LEU A 224 -6.04 -2.35 14.17
CA LEU A 224 -5.24 -3.42 13.57
C LEU A 224 -5.52 -4.80 14.18
N GLU A 225 -5.97 -4.85 15.43
CA GLU A 225 -6.45 -6.03 16.15
C GLU A 225 -7.56 -6.77 15.39
N TYR A 226 -8.39 -6.02 14.65
CA TYR A 226 -9.53 -6.53 13.90
C TYR A 226 -9.29 -6.66 12.40
N ALA A 227 -8.07 -6.41 11.92
CA ALA A 227 -7.75 -6.40 10.49
C ALA A 227 -8.15 -7.70 9.75
N ARG A 228 -8.12 -8.84 10.45
CA ARG A 228 -8.54 -10.15 9.93
C ARG A 228 -10.02 -10.23 9.51
N LEU A 229 -10.86 -9.37 10.09
CA LEU A 229 -12.30 -9.30 9.79
C LEU A 229 -12.57 -8.51 8.50
N PHE A 230 -11.56 -7.79 7.99
CA PHE A 230 -11.64 -6.91 6.82
C PHE A 230 -10.54 -7.24 5.81
N PRO A 231 -10.46 -8.50 5.31
CA PRO A 231 -9.33 -8.96 4.49
C PRO A 231 -9.22 -8.23 3.13
N ARG A 232 -10.32 -7.63 2.66
CA ARG A 232 -10.39 -6.84 1.41
C ARG A 232 -10.18 -5.34 1.61
N THR A 233 -10.09 -4.88 2.84
CA THR A 233 -9.93 -3.47 3.17
C THR A 233 -8.47 -3.19 3.45
N ASP A 234 -7.92 -2.12 2.87
CA ASP A 234 -6.62 -1.64 3.31
C ASP A 234 -6.79 -1.01 4.69
N ILE A 235 -6.27 -1.68 5.72
CA ILE A 235 -6.40 -1.22 7.10
C ILE A 235 -5.64 0.09 7.34
N ASN A 236 -4.70 0.45 6.47
CA ASN A 236 -3.95 1.71 6.54
C ASN A 236 -4.48 2.78 5.56
N GLN A 237 -5.57 2.53 4.85
CA GLN A 237 -6.15 3.55 3.97
C GLN A 237 -6.51 4.82 4.74
N GLY A 238 -6.33 5.98 4.11
CA GLY A 238 -6.50 7.28 4.77
C GLY A 238 -7.87 7.48 5.44
N THR A 239 -8.95 6.89 4.91
CA THR A 239 -10.29 6.97 5.52
C THR A 239 -10.42 6.20 6.84
N ASN A 240 -9.54 5.23 7.09
CA ASN A 240 -9.45 4.50 8.36
C ASN A 240 -8.55 5.21 9.38
N LEU A 241 -7.84 6.28 8.99
CA LEU A 241 -6.86 6.95 9.83
C LEU A 241 -7.37 8.30 10.30
N VAL A 242 -7.19 8.61 11.59
CA VAL A 242 -7.42 9.95 12.14
C VAL A 242 -6.26 10.35 13.02
N ALA A 243 -5.83 11.61 12.93
CA ALA A 243 -4.90 12.17 13.91
C ALA A 243 -5.68 12.78 15.06
N VAL A 244 -5.24 12.46 16.28
CA VAL A 244 -5.80 12.99 17.53
C VAL A 244 -4.67 13.25 18.52
N GLU A 245 -4.86 14.20 19.42
CA GLU A 245 -3.91 14.43 20.51
C GLU A 245 -3.92 13.22 21.48
N ARG A 246 -2.78 12.97 22.14
CA ARG A 246 -2.52 11.81 22.98
C ARG A 246 -3.54 11.60 24.13
N THR A 247 -4.12 12.64 24.71
CA THR A 247 -5.17 12.46 25.75
C THR A 247 -6.45 11.91 25.14
N VAL A 248 -6.85 12.40 23.96
CA VAL A 248 -8.00 11.90 23.20
C VAL A 248 -7.75 10.46 22.76
N HIS A 249 -6.56 10.17 22.23
CA HIS A 249 -6.21 8.80 21.84
C HIS A 249 -6.29 7.81 23.01
N ARG A 250 -5.79 8.19 24.19
CA ARG A 250 -5.91 7.36 25.40
C ARG A 250 -7.36 7.11 25.80
N SER A 251 -8.21 8.12 25.69
CA SER A 251 -9.65 7.99 25.96
C SER A 251 -10.32 7.00 25.00
N ILE A 252 -10.03 7.11 23.70
CA ILE A 252 -10.53 6.18 22.68
C ILE A 252 -10.06 4.75 22.96
N ASN A 253 -8.80 4.55 23.36
CA ASN A 253 -8.28 3.23 23.69
C ASN A 253 -9.04 2.57 24.84
N ARG A 254 -9.44 3.33 25.87
CA ARG A 254 -10.27 2.79 26.97
C ARG A 254 -11.61 2.27 26.47
N VAL A 255 -12.22 2.93 25.49
CA VAL A 255 -13.48 2.48 24.88
C VAL A 255 -13.27 1.17 24.11
N TRP A 256 -12.17 1.03 23.36
CA TRP A 256 -11.84 -0.25 22.73
C TRP A 256 -11.51 -1.36 23.73
N GLU A 257 -10.80 -1.02 24.80
CA GLU A 257 -10.41 -1.95 25.88
C GLU A 257 -11.62 -2.40 26.71
N SER A 258 -12.70 -1.62 26.79
CA SER A 258 -13.89 -1.98 27.57
C SER A 258 -14.62 -3.21 27.05
N VAL A 259 -14.38 -3.60 25.79
CA VAL A 259 -14.90 -4.85 25.20
C VAL A 259 -14.29 -6.08 25.90
N GLY A 260 -13.09 -5.94 26.47
CA GLY A 260 -12.42 -6.97 27.25
C GLY A 260 -12.30 -8.30 26.52
N GLN A 261 -12.71 -9.38 27.19
CA GLN A 261 -12.61 -10.75 26.65
C GLN A 261 -13.49 -10.98 25.41
N GLN A 262 -14.53 -10.17 25.19
CA GLN A 262 -15.40 -10.34 24.01
C GLN A 262 -14.72 -9.91 22.71
N ALA A 263 -13.61 -9.17 22.78
CA ALA A 263 -12.91 -8.62 21.61
C ALA A 263 -12.55 -9.70 20.58
N GLN A 264 -12.20 -10.91 21.01
CA GLN A 264 -11.85 -11.99 20.08
C GLN A 264 -13.06 -12.57 19.32
N ARG A 265 -14.28 -12.38 19.85
CA ARG A 265 -15.53 -12.95 19.32
C ARG A 265 -16.31 -11.99 18.44
N LEU A 266 -15.93 -10.71 18.40
CA LEU A 266 -16.62 -9.73 17.58
C LEU A 266 -16.55 -10.10 16.09
N ASP A 267 -17.69 -9.95 15.42
CA ASP A 267 -17.76 -10.00 13.96
C ASP A 267 -17.48 -8.62 13.32
N SER A 268 -17.40 -8.57 11.99
CA SER A 268 -17.12 -7.33 11.27
C SER A 268 -18.19 -6.25 11.48
N ARG A 269 -19.47 -6.62 11.57
CA ARG A 269 -20.58 -5.68 11.75
C ARG A 269 -20.55 -5.04 13.14
N GLN A 270 -20.22 -5.84 14.15
CA GLN A 270 -20.04 -5.35 15.52
C GLN A 270 -18.85 -4.39 15.57
N VAL A 271 -17.69 -4.75 15.00
CA VAL A 271 -16.52 -3.85 14.98
C VAL A 271 -16.82 -2.54 14.25
N GLU A 272 -17.52 -2.57 13.12
CA GLU A 272 -17.97 -1.36 12.43
C GLU A 272 -18.94 -0.52 13.28
N ALA A 273 -19.86 -1.16 14.00
CA ALA A 273 -20.78 -0.47 14.88
C ALA A 273 -20.07 0.19 16.07
N LEU A 274 -19.08 -0.49 16.68
CA LEU A 274 -18.22 0.10 17.72
C LEU A 274 -17.44 1.30 17.18
N SER A 275 -16.84 1.15 15.98
CA SER A 275 -16.13 2.24 15.30
C SER A 275 -17.02 3.46 15.08
N ARG A 276 -18.27 3.25 14.63
CA ARG A 276 -19.26 4.34 14.48
C ARG A 276 -19.60 5.05 15.78
N VAL A 277 -19.70 4.32 16.90
CA VAL A 277 -19.93 4.94 18.22
C VAL A 277 -18.77 5.87 18.57
N ILE A 278 -17.53 5.41 18.39
CA ILE A 278 -16.33 6.23 18.65
C ILE A 278 -16.33 7.45 17.73
N ASP A 279 -16.60 7.28 16.44
CA ASP A 279 -16.66 8.39 15.48
C ASP A 279 -17.69 9.46 15.87
N GLN A 280 -18.86 9.04 16.34
CA GLN A 280 -19.92 9.94 16.80
C GLN A 280 -19.52 10.72 18.05
N GLN A 281 -18.87 10.05 19.02
CA GLN A 281 -18.49 10.69 20.27
C GLN A 281 -17.24 11.55 20.15
N TYR A 282 -16.25 11.14 19.33
CA TYR A 282 -14.92 11.74 19.27
C TYR A 282 -14.64 12.55 17.99
N GLY A 283 -15.54 12.54 17.01
CA GLY A 283 -15.31 13.14 15.70
C GLY A 283 -14.95 14.63 15.71
N SER A 284 -15.35 15.37 16.74
CA SER A 284 -15.02 16.79 16.92
C SER A 284 -13.54 17.06 17.17
N TRP A 285 -12.77 16.06 17.64
CA TRP A 285 -11.32 16.14 17.87
C TRP A 285 -10.49 15.61 16.70
N PHE A 286 -11.10 14.90 15.76
CA PHE A 286 -10.37 14.28 14.65
C PHE A 286 -9.78 15.35 13.72
N HIS A 287 -8.50 15.16 13.38
CA HIS A 287 -7.77 15.99 12.42
C HIS A 287 -7.64 17.46 12.82
N ARG A 288 -7.83 17.79 14.11
CA ARG A 288 -7.90 19.18 14.59
C ARG A 288 -6.89 19.46 15.70
N ILE A 289 -6.43 20.70 15.71
CA ILE A 289 -5.63 21.26 16.78
C ILE A 289 -6.56 21.67 17.93
N HIS A 290 -6.32 21.17 19.13
CA HIS A 290 -7.08 21.58 20.32
C HIS A 290 -6.16 21.75 21.53
N VAL A 291 -6.66 22.49 22.53
CA VAL A 291 -6.01 22.64 23.83
C VAL A 291 -6.60 21.59 24.78
N PRO A 292 -5.80 20.65 25.33
CA PRO A 292 -6.32 19.57 26.17
C PRO A 292 -7.09 20.06 27.39
N ALA A 293 -6.60 21.10 28.08
CA ALA A 293 -7.24 21.64 29.28
C ALA A 293 -8.67 22.14 29.02
N GLU A 294 -8.88 22.82 27.90
CA GLU A 294 -10.19 23.38 27.51
C GLU A 294 -11.18 22.29 27.09
N SER A 295 -10.67 21.13 26.63
CA SER A 295 -11.49 20.02 26.16
C SER A 295 -11.75 18.94 27.22
N ALA A 296 -11.14 19.03 28.40
CA ALA A 296 -11.10 17.92 29.36
C ALA A 296 -12.50 17.43 29.81
N SER A 297 -13.41 18.35 30.13
CA SER A 297 -14.78 18.00 30.54
C SER A 297 -15.56 17.36 29.39
N ALA A 298 -15.49 17.95 28.19
CA ALA A 298 -16.15 17.40 27.01
C ALA A 298 -15.61 16.00 26.64
N LEU A 299 -14.30 15.79 26.77
CA LEU A 299 -13.66 14.49 26.53
C LEU A 299 -14.14 13.43 27.54
N ALA A 300 -14.24 13.77 28.82
CA ALA A 300 -14.76 12.86 29.85
C ALA A 300 -16.22 12.48 29.58
N THR A 301 -17.06 13.43 29.16
CA THR A 301 -18.44 13.16 28.78
C THR A 301 -18.52 12.25 27.54
N ALA A 302 -17.70 12.50 26.52
CA ALA A 302 -17.62 11.66 25.33
C ALA A 302 -17.21 10.22 25.67
N GLU A 303 -16.21 10.03 26.56
CA GLU A 303 -15.78 8.72 27.04
C GLU A 303 -16.92 7.97 27.74
N GLN A 304 -17.62 8.61 28.68
CA GLN A 304 -18.73 7.98 29.39
C GLN A 304 -19.88 7.59 28.46
N ASN A 305 -20.23 8.47 27.52
CA ASN A 305 -21.28 8.19 26.54
C ASN A 305 -20.88 7.06 25.59
N ALA A 306 -19.63 7.02 25.13
CA ALA A 306 -19.09 5.95 24.31
C ALA A 306 -19.13 4.60 25.04
N LEU A 307 -18.64 4.55 26.29
CA LEU A 307 -18.67 3.34 27.13
C LEU A 307 -20.10 2.82 27.33
N ARG A 308 -21.06 3.72 27.60
CA ARG A 308 -22.48 3.36 27.75
C ARG A 308 -23.04 2.79 26.44
N ALA A 309 -22.77 3.44 25.31
CA ALA A 309 -23.25 3.00 24.00
C ALA A 309 -22.63 1.65 23.58
N VAL A 310 -21.33 1.44 23.82
CA VAL A 310 -20.66 0.15 23.57
C VAL A 310 -21.28 -0.96 24.43
N LYS A 311 -21.54 -0.71 25.71
CA LYS A 311 -22.21 -1.69 26.57
C LYS A 311 -23.58 -2.09 26.01
N GLN A 312 -24.42 -1.13 25.63
CA GLN A 312 -25.74 -1.40 25.05
C GLN A 312 -25.66 -2.14 23.71
N LEU A 313 -24.60 -1.91 22.92
CA LEU A 313 -24.38 -2.57 21.64
C LEU A 313 -24.02 -4.05 21.81
N LEU A 314 -23.29 -4.41 22.88
CA LEU A 314 -22.83 -5.78 23.14
C LEU A 314 -23.83 -6.62 23.94
N GLU A 315 -24.82 -6.00 24.56
CA GLU A 315 -25.92 -6.70 25.28
C GLU A 315 -27.07 -7.14 24.36
N ARG A 316 -27.02 -6.78 23.07
CA ARG A 316 -28.01 -7.15 22.04
C ARG A 316 -27.56 -8.36 21.24
#